data_AF-A0A968V2L5-F1
#
_entry.id   AF-A0A968V2L5-F1
#
_cell.length_a   1.000
_cell.length_b   1.000
_cell.length_c   1.000
_cell.angle_alpha   90.00
_cell.angle_beta   90.00
_cell.angle_gamma   90.00
#
_symmetry.space_group_name_H-M   'P 1'
#
loop_
_entity.id
_entity.type
_entity.pdbx_description
1 polymer ?
#
loop_
_entity_poly.entity_id
_entity_poly.type
_entity_poly.pdbx_seq_one_letter_code
_entity_poly.pdbx_strand_id
1 'polypeptide(L)'
;MLDIYIAKSPWIDFGMDLVLGIPADQNADLRGQMYLPDYLSENLNRYARLDGKPLLGKEMLMTNAASTPTTRSMLPTPSLVFSFLLAIILVLTWSASNKVKLILDRILFTIVGLAGILMLFLWLGTDHQATKENWNVLWASPLYLLVLPFLKQSNHIFSKILLWVIFVGSALVFLAGISCHSSFM
;
A
#
# COMPACT_ATOMS: atom_id res chain seq x y z
N MET A 1 -0.50 -9.14 -9.19
CA MET A 1 -1.44 -10.04 -9.93
C MET A 1 -2.89 -9.82 -9.51
N LEU A 2 -3.15 -9.56 -8.22
CA LEU A 2 -4.50 -9.29 -7.72
C LEU A 2 -5.06 -7.93 -8.14
N ASP A 3 -4.18 -7.03 -8.58
CA ASP A 3 -4.38 -5.66 -9.02
C ASP A 3 -5.56 -5.54 -9.99
N ILE A 4 -5.72 -6.50 -10.91
CA ILE A 4 -6.80 -6.53 -11.90
C ILE A 4 -8.20 -6.57 -11.28
N TYR A 5 -8.34 -7.14 -10.07
CA TYR A 5 -9.62 -7.24 -9.36
C TYR A 5 -9.86 -6.08 -8.39
N ILE A 6 -8.81 -5.33 -8.05
CA ILE A 6 -8.85 -4.24 -7.05
C ILE A 6 -8.61 -2.85 -7.67
N ALA A 7 -8.32 -2.76 -8.97
CA ALA A 7 -8.00 -1.52 -9.69
C ALA A 7 -9.04 -0.40 -9.53
N LYS A 8 -10.27 -0.73 -9.15
CA LYS A 8 -11.36 0.25 -8.91
C LYS A 8 -11.59 0.57 -7.42
N SER A 9 -10.78 0.02 -6.53
CA SER A 9 -10.80 0.15 -5.08
C SER A 9 -9.48 0.74 -4.55
N PRO A 10 -9.17 2.02 -4.84
CA PRO A 10 -7.85 2.59 -4.60
C PRO A 10 -7.46 2.64 -3.11
N TRP A 11 -8.43 2.67 -2.20
CA TRP A 11 -8.18 2.61 -0.75
C TRP A 11 -7.76 1.21 -0.27
N ILE A 12 -8.30 0.16 -0.89
CA ILE A 12 -7.91 -1.22 -0.60
C ILE A 12 -6.50 -1.47 -1.13
N ASP A 13 -6.25 -1.03 -2.36
CA ASP A 13 -4.94 -1.06 -3.02
C ASP A 13 -3.86 -0.41 -2.14
N PHE A 14 -4.06 0.84 -1.74
CA PHE A 14 -3.16 1.54 -0.82
C PHE A 14 -2.96 0.81 0.52
N GLY A 15 -4.02 0.24 1.09
CA GLY A 15 -3.93 -0.50 2.35
C GLY A 15 -3.09 -1.77 2.22
N MET A 16 -3.19 -2.47 1.09
CA MET A 16 -2.37 -3.64 0.80
C MET A 16 -0.91 -3.25 0.56
N ASP A 17 -0.65 -2.20 -0.23
CA ASP A 17 0.71 -1.68 -0.45
C ASP A 17 1.39 -1.26 0.86
N LEU A 18 0.61 -0.75 1.82
CA LEU A 18 1.15 -0.38 3.13
C LEU A 18 1.57 -1.59 3.96
N VAL A 19 0.79 -2.67 3.91
CA VAL A 19 0.92 -3.82 4.82
C VAL A 19 1.77 -4.94 4.24
N LEU A 20 1.72 -5.17 2.93
CA LEU A 20 2.51 -6.17 2.23
C LEU A 20 3.98 -5.74 2.11
N GLY A 21 4.88 -6.72 2.02
CA GLY A 21 6.32 -6.50 1.84
C GLY A 21 6.83 -7.09 0.53
N ILE A 22 8.16 -7.10 0.37
CA ILE A 22 8.82 -7.52 -0.88
C ILE A 22 8.29 -8.85 -1.47
N PRO A 23 7.98 -9.90 -0.69
CA PRO A 23 7.47 -11.15 -1.26
C PRO A 23 6.19 -10.98 -2.11
N ALA A 24 5.36 -9.96 -1.82
CA ALA A 24 4.16 -9.68 -2.59
C ALA A 24 4.44 -8.93 -3.91
N ASP A 25 5.54 -8.18 -3.98
CA ASP A 25 5.96 -7.42 -5.16
C ASP A 25 6.71 -8.27 -6.20
N GLN A 26 7.06 -9.51 -5.84
CA GLN A 26 7.76 -10.42 -6.74
C GLN A 26 6.84 -10.91 -7.87
N ASN A 27 7.39 -10.97 -9.09
CA ASN A 27 6.69 -11.56 -10.22
C ASN A 27 6.40 -13.04 -9.96
N ALA A 28 5.14 -13.44 -10.06
CA ALA A 28 4.74 -14.83 -9.89
C ALA A 28 5.25 -15.71 -11.05
N ASP A 29 5.88 -16.83 -10.69
CA ASP A 29 6.24 -17.89 -11.64
C ASP A 29 4.98 -18.63 -12.13
N LEU A 30 5.12 -19.48 -13.16
CA LEU A 30 3.98 -20.20 -13.75
C LEU A 30 3.11 -20.90 -12.71
N ARG A 31 3.73 -21.49 -11.67
CA ARG A 31 3.00 -22.17 -10.60
C ARG A 31 2.29 -21.17 -9.67
N GLY A 32 2.92 -20.05 -9.31
CA GLY A 32 2.29 -18.99 -8.53
C GLY A 32 1.10 -18.36 -9.26
N GLN A 33 1.20 -18.19 -10.58
CA GLN A 33 0.10 -17.68 -11.40
C GLN A 33 -1.13 -18.60 -11.38
N MET A 34 -0.93 -19.92 -11.26
CA MET A 34 -2.00 -20.92 -11.17
C MET A 34 -2.86 -20.80 -9.89
N TYR A 35 -2.54 -19.90 -8.96
CA TYR A 35 -3.41 -19.56 -7.83
C TYR A 35 -4.71 -18.87 -8.29
N LEU A 36 -4.65 -18.00 -9.29
CA LEU A 36 -5.83 -17.32 -9.84
C LEU A 36 -6.51 -18.21 -10.90
N PRO A 37 -7.84 -18.41 -10.85
CA PRO A 37 -8.56 -19.25 -11.81
C PRO A 37 -8.35 -18.84 -13.28
N ASP A 38 -8.31 -17.54 -13.55
CA ASP A 38 -8.16 -17.02 -14.92
C ASP A 38 -6.79 -17.40 -15.50
N TYR A 39 -5.71 -17.17 -14.74
CA TYR A 39 -4.36 -17.55 -15.12
C TYR A 39 -4.14 -19.06 -15.12
N LEU A 40 -4.79 -19.82 -14.24
CA LEU A 40 -4.78 -21.28 -14.26
C LEU A 40 -5.35 -21.82 -15.58
N SER A 41 -6.53 -21.33 -15.98
CA SER A 41 -7.17 -21.69 -17.25
C SER A 41 -6.27 -21.36 -18.44
N GLU A 42 -5.74 -20.14 -18.48
CA GLU A 42 -4.83 -19.70 -19.55
C GLU A 42 -3.57 -20.57 -19.61
N ASN A 43 -2.92 -20.81 -18.48
CA ASN A 43 -1.67 -21.58 -18.41
C ASN A 43 -1.89 -23.06 -18.78
N LEU A 44 -2.99 -23.68 -18.34
CA LEU A 44 -3.34 -25.03 -18.74
C LEU A 44 -3.61 -25.11 -20.24
N ASN A 45 -4.32 -24.15 -20.83
CA ASN A 45 -4.64 -24.16 -22.26
C ASN A 45 -3.37 -23.95 -23.12
N ARG A 46 -2.48 -23.08 -22.66
CA ARG A 46 -1.23 -22.78 -23.36
C ARG A 46 -0.24 -23.94 -23.28
N TYR A 47 0.03 -24.44 -22.06
CA TYR A 47 1.18 -25.31 -21.81
C TYR A 47 0.84 -26.79 -21.55
N ALA A 48 -0.37 -27.13 -21.09
CA ALA A 48 -0.68 -28.52 -20.75
C ALA A 48 -0.98 -29.37 -22.00
N ARG A 49 -0.12 -30.36 -22.27
CA ARG A 49 -0.24 -31.30 -23.39
C ARG A 49 -0.11 -32.74 -22.90
N LEU A 50 -0.93 -33.64 -23.44
CA LEU A 50 -0.81 -35.09 -23.27
C LEU A 50 -0.65 -35.71 -24.67
N ASP A 51 0.43 -36.45 -24.90
CA ASP A 51 0.76 -37.04 -26.21
C ASP A 51 0.73 -36.03 -27.38
N GLY A 52 1.21 -34.80 -27.12
CA GLY A 52 1.23 -33.69 -28.08
C GLY A 52 -0.12 -33.00 -28.31
N LYS A 53 -1.20 -33.46 -27.68
CA LYS A 53 -2.55 -32.87 -27.80
C LYS A 53 -2.87 -31.95 -26.61
N PRO A 54 -3.64 -30.86 -26.80
CA PRO A 54 -4.13 -30.04 -25.69
C PRO A 54 -4.81 -30.90 -24.62
N LEU A 55 -4.46 -30.68 -23.35
CA LEU A 55 -5.09 -31.39 -22.23
C LEU A 55 -6.52 -30.91 -21.97
N LEU A 56 -6.80 -29.62 -22.22
CA LEU A 56 -8.11 -29.02 -22.05
C LEU A 56 -8.96 -29.17 -23.31
N GLY A 57 -10.27 -29.38 -23.11
CA GLY A 57 -11.29 -29.28 -24.15
C GLY A 57 -11.65 -27.83 -24.49
N LYS A 58 -12.68 -27.64 -25.32
CA LYS A 58 -13.17 -26.30 -25.70
C LYS A 58 -13.70 -25.55 -24.47
N GLU A 59 -13.25 -24.32 -24.29
CA GLU A 59 -13.76 -23.41 -23.26
C GLU A 59 -15.28 -23.21 -23.42
N MET A 60 -16.01 -23.37 -22.31
CA MET A 60 -17.45 -23.16 -22.27
C MET A 60 -17.79 -22.18 -21.15
N LEU A 61 -18.31 -21.01 -21.53
CA LEU A 61 -18.83 -20.05 -20.57
C LEU A 61 -20.10 -20.61 -19.94
N MET A 62 -20.02 -20.98 -18.67
CA MET A 62 -21.15 -21.57 -17.94
C MET A 62 -22.27 -20.56 -17.66
N THR A 63 -21.95 -19.26 -17.62
CA THR A 63 -22.91 -18.17 -17.41
C THR A 63 -22.43 -16.89 -18.11
N ASN A 64 -23.34 -16.20 -18.80
CA ASN A 64 -23.18 -14.79 -19.14
C ASN A 64 -23.50 -13.97 -17.87
N ALA A 65 -22.65 -14.06 -16.85
CA ALA A 65 -22.68 -13.05 -15.81
C ALA A 65 -22.31 -11.74 -16.51
N ALA A 66 -23.31 -10.88 -16.75
CA ALA A 66 -23.06 -9.52 -17.19
C ALA A 66 -21.98 -8.99 -16.26
N SER A 67 -20.83 -8.59 -16.82
CA SER A 67 -19.78 -7.89 -16.09
C SER A 67 -20.49 -6.82 -15.29
N THR A 68 -20.60 -6.99 -13.97
CA THR A 68 -21.27 -6.00 -13.14
C THR A 68 -20.59 -4.69 -13.49
N PRO A 69 -21.34 -3.65 -13.91
CA PRO A 69 -20.74 -2.38 -14.26
C PRO A 69 -20.03 -1.91 -13.00
N THR A 70 -18.72 -2.12 -12.98
CA THR A 70 -17.93 -1.87 -11.79
C THR A 70 -17.83 -0.36 -11.75
N THR A 71 -18.68 0.24 -10.94
CA THR A 71 -18.75 1.67 -10.76
C THR A 71 -17.40 2.13 -10.24
N ARG A 72 -16.83 3.14 -10.89
CA ARG A 72 -15.61 3.77 -10.41
C ARG A 72 -15.89 4.28 -9.00
N SER A 73 -15.01 3.96 -8.04
CA SER A 73 -15.14 4.52 -6.70
C SER A 73 -15.27 6.04 -6.79
N MET A 74 -16.32 6.59 -6.20
CA MET A 74 -16.54 8.04 -6.11
C MET A 74 -15.70 8.67 -5.01
N LEU A 75 -14.98 7.87 -4.23
CA LEU A 75 -14.07 8.36 -3.20
C LEU A 75 -12.83 8.98 -3.86
N PRO A 76 -12.32 10.10 -3.34
CA PRO A 76 -11.05 10.65 -3.78
C PRO A 76 -9.94 9.62 -3.60
N THR A 77 -8.93 9.65 -4.49
CA THR A 77 -7.79 8.74 -4.41
C THR A 77 -6.99 8.98 -3.13
N PRO A 78 -6.41 7.94 -2.51
CA PRO A 78 -5.58 8.10 -1.32
C PRO A 78 -4.46 9.12 -1.52
N SER A 79 -3.80 9.12 -2.69
CA SER A 79 -2.75 10.07 -3.03
C SER A 79 -3.22 11.53 -2.93
N LEU A 80 -4.44 11.85 -3.40
CA LEU A 80 -5.00 13.20 -3.32
C LEU A 80 -5.31 13.56 -1.87
N VAL A 81 -5.94 12.66 -1.12
CA VAL A 81 -6.30 12.91 0.28
C VAL A 81 -5.07 13.11 1.16
N PHE A 82 -4.06 12.24 1.05
CA PHE A 82 -2.83 12.36 1.82
C PHE A 82 -1.99 13.58 1.40
N SER A 83 -2.00 13.96 0.12
CA SER A 83 -1.33 15.20 -0.33
C SER A 83 -1.98 16.44 0.27
N PHE A 84 -3.32 16.49 0.28
CA PHE A 84 -4.06 17.60 0.88
C PHE A 84 -3.86 17.65 2.41
N LEU A 85 -3.93 16.50 3.07
CA LEU A 85 -3.69 16.37 4.51
C LEU A 85 -2.25 16.79 4.88
N LEU A 86 -1.25 16.39 4.07
CA LEU A 86 0.14 16.82 4.24
C LEU A 86 0.29 18.34 4.10
N ALA A 87 -0.36 18.96 3.11
CA ALA A 87 -0.34 20.40 2.93
C ALA A 87 -0.94 21.14 4.14
N ILE A 88 -2.08 20.66 4.67
CA ILE A 88 -2.69 21.22 5.89
C ILE A 88 -1.71 21.11 7.07
N ILE A 89 -1.11 19.94 7.29
CA ILE A 89 -0.17 19.74 8.39
C ILE A 89 1.04 20.68 8.26
N LEU A 90 1.59 20.85 7.06
CA LEU A 90 2.72 21.77 6.83
C LEU A 90 2.34 23.22 7.19
N VAL A 91 1.17 23.68 6.76
CA VAL A 91 0.67 25.03 7.07
C VAL A 91 0.49 25.20 8.59
N LEU A 92 -0.11 24.22 9.26
CA LEU A 92 -0.32 24.26 10.71
C LEU A 92 1.01 24.20 11.47
N THR A 93 1.98 23.40 11.02
CA THR A 93 3.32 23.33 11.62
C THR A 93 4.06 24.67 11.53
N TRP A 94 3.83 25.45 10.48
CA TRP A 94 4.44 26.78 10.35
C TRP A 94 3.68 27.86 11.13
N SER A 95 2.36 27.95 10.91
CA SER A 95 1.52 29.09 11.31
C SER A 95 0.85 28.95 12.68
N ALA A 96 0.63 27.73 13.17
CA ALA A 96 -0.15 27.54 14.40
C ALA A 96 0.63 27.88 15.68
N SER A 97 -0.07 27.92 16.82
CA SER A 97 0.57 28.09 18.13
C SER A 97 1.31 26.83 18.59
N ASN A 98 2.31 26.98 19.47
CA ASN A 98 3.08 25.84 19.98
C ASN A 98 2.21 24.76 20.66
N LYS A 99 1.06 25.14 21.25
CA LYS A 99 0.10 24.19 21.82
C LYS A 99 -0.52 23.30 20.74
N VAL A 100 -0.95 23.90 19.63
CA VAL A 100 -1.54 23.17 18.49
C VAL A 100 -0.51 22.27 17.85
N LYS A 101 0.73 22.75 17.64
CA LYS A 101 1.83 21.95 17.10
C LYS A 101 2.10 20.72 17.96
N LEU A 102 2.14 20.88 19.29
CA LEU A 102 2.33 19.75 20.21
C LEU A 102 1.21 18.71 20.12
N ILE A 103 -0.05 19.14 19.97
CA ILE A 103 -1.19 18.23 19.81
C ILE A 103 -1.08 17.47 18.49
N LEU A 104 -0.80 18.18 17.39
CA LEU A 104 -0.59 17.57 16.07
C LEU A 104 0.54 16.53 16.11
N ASP A 105 1.68 16.88 16.72
CA ASP A 105 2.83 15.99 16.87
C ASP A 105 2.45 14.72 17.65
N ARG A 106 1.70 14.85 18.75
CA ARG A 106 1.23 13.70 19.52
C ARG A 106 0.29 12.79 18.72
N ILE A 107 -0.66 13.36 17.99
CA ILE A 107 -1.59 12.59 17.15
C ILE A 107 -0.83 11.84 16.06
N LEU A 108 0.07 12.53 15.35
CA LEU A 108 0.86 11.93 14.27
C LEU A 108 1.75 10.80 14.77
N PHE A 109 2.51 11.02 15.84
CA PHE A 109 3.39 10.00 16.41
C PHE A 109 2.61 8.80 16.94
N THR A 110 1.39 9.03 17.46
CA THR A 110 0.50 7.95 17.90
C THR A 110 0.03 7.10 16.72
N ILE A 111 -0.48 7.73 15.65
CA ILE A 111 -1.00 7.01 14.48
C ILE A 111 0.13 6.24 13.79
N VAL A 112 1.26 6.89 13.52
CA VAL A 112 2.42 6.28 12.84
C VAL A 112 3.02 5.17 13.70
N GLY A 113 3.11 5.39 15.01
CA GLY A 113 3.60 4.39 15.96
C GLY A 113 2.70 3.16 16.06
N LEU A 114 1.38 3.34 16.07
CA LEU A 114 0.41 2.24 16.05
C LEU A 114 0.47 1.46 14.74
N ALA A 115 0.58 2.15 13.60
CA ALA A 115 0.80 1.50 12.31
C ALA A 115 2.09 0.67 12.31
N GLY A 116 3.16 1.19 12.91
CA GLY A 116 4.42 0.46 13.09
C GLY A 116 4.30 -0.78 13.96
N ILE A 117 3.53 -0.73 15.05
CA ILE A 117 3.19 -1.92 15.85
C ILE A 117 2.45 -2.94 14.99
N LEU A 118 1.44 -2.52 14.24
CA LEU A 118 0.67 -3.41 13.37
C LEU A 118 1.57 -4.11 12.35
N MET A 119 2.41 -3.36 11.64
CA MET A 119 3.30 -3.94 10.63
C MET A 119 4.36 -4.86 11.26
N LEU A 120 4.93 -4.51 12.41
CA LEU A 120 5.85 -5.40 13.12
C LEU A 120 5.17 -6.67 13.62
N PHE A 121 3.92 -6.57 14.08
CA PHE A 121 3.13 -7.72 14.47
C PHE A 121 2.86 -8.64 13.27
N LEU A 122 2.55 -8.10 12.10
CA LEU A 122 2.34 -8.90 10.89
C LEU A 122 3.65 -9.53 10.38
N TRP A 123 4.76 -8.80 10.49
CA TRP A 123 6.07 -9.32 10.09
C TRP A 123 6.58 -10.41 11.04
N LEU A 124 6.62 -10.15 12.34
CA LEU A 124 7.26 -11.03 13.33
C LEU A 124 6.28 -11.96 14.06
N GLY A 125 5.04 -11.53 14.24
CA GLY A 125 4.03 -12.21 15.04
C GLY A 125 3.12 -13.15 14.26
N THR A 126 3.22 -13.20 12.93
CA THR A 126 2.39 -14.08 12.10
C THR A 126 3.23 -14.86 11.08
N ASP A 127 2.75 -16.03 10.68
CA ASP A 127 3.34 -16.83 9.60
C ASP A 127 2.95 -16.32 8.19
N HIS A 128 2.40 -15.11 8.10
CA HIS A 128 1.97 -14.53 6.85
C HIS A 128 3.17 -14.05 6.03
N GLN A 129 3.63 -14.89 5.11
CA GLN A 129 4.86 -14.63 4.33
C GLN A 129 4.78 -13.35 3.49
N ALA A 130 3.58 -12.97 3.03
CA ALA A 130 3.39 -11.80 2.17
C ALA A 130 3.68 -10.45 2.87
N THR A 131 3.68 -10.42 4.21
CA THR A 131 3.96 -9.21 5.01
C THR A 131 5.39 -9.16 5.55
N LYS A 132 6.23 -10.15 5.23
CA LYS A 132 7.64 -10.14 5.61
C LYS A 132 8.42 -9.13 4.77
N GLU A 133 9.51 -8.63 5.34
CA GLU A 133 10.39 -7.66 4.67
C GLU A 133 9.64 -6.39 4.23
N ASN A 134 8.65 -5.97 5.03
CA ASN A 134 7.92 -4.74 4.79
C ASN A 134 8.76 -3.52 5.24
N TRP A 135 9.38 -2.85 4.28
CA TRP A 135 10.22 -1.67 4.52
C TRP A 135 9.45 -0.43 4.99
N ASN A 136 8.12 -0.42 4.94
CA ASN A 136 7.32 0.66 5.53
C ASN A 136 7.51 0.78 7.05
N VAL A 137 7.98 -0.28 7.71
CA VAL A 137 8.36 -0.26 9.14
C VAL A 137 9.47 0.75 9.45
N LEU A 138 10.34 1.09 8.48
CA LEU A 138 11.41 2.07 8.72
C LEU A 138 10.87 3.47 9.01
N TRP A 139 9.92 3.94 8.19
CA TRP A 139 9.36 5.28 8.35
C TRP A 139 8.17 5.30 9.30
N ALA A 140 7.45 4.18 9.43
CA ALA A 140 6.37 3.95 10.39
C ALA A 140 6.82 2.95 11.46
N SER A 141 7.71 3.40 12.35
CA SER A 141 8.32 2.59 13.41
C SER A 141 7.54 2.69 14.73
N PRO A 142 7.42 1.62 15.54
CA PRO A 142 6.83 1.72 16.88
C PRO A 142 7.61 2.66 17.82
N LEU A 143 8.87 2.99 17.49
CA LEU A 143 9.73 3.86 18.29
C LEU A 143 9.12 5.25 18.49
N TYR A 144 8.25 5.72 17.58
CA TYR A 144 7.55 6.99 17.77
C TYR A 144 6.68 7.01 19.03
N LEU A 145 6.13 5.88 19.47
CA LEU A 145 5.36 5.81 20.72
C LEU A 145 6.26 6.00 21.95
N LEU A 146 7.51 5.54 21.90
CA LEU A 146 8.47 5.72 22.99
C LEU A 146 8.89 7.19 23.14
N VAL A 147 8.81 7.97 22.07
CA VAL A 147 9.17 9.40 22.06
C VAL A 147 8.04 10.28 22.62
N LEU A 148 6.78 9.83 22.59
CA LEU A 148 5.61 10.59 23.06
C LEU A 148 5.77 11.26 24.45
N PRO A 149 6.23 10.58 25.51
CA PRO A 149 6.38 11.21 26.84
C PRO A 149 7.46 12.30 26.87
N PHE A 150 8.39 12.30 25.92
CA PHE A 150 9.48 13.28 25.84
C PHE A 150 9.15 14.50 24.97
N LEU A 151 8.02 14.49 24.27
CA LEU A 151 7.56 15.63 23.47
C LEU A 151 7.17 16.81 24.37
N LYS A 152 7.98 17.86 24.32
CA LYS A 152 7.77 19.14 25.01
C LYS A 152 7.43 20.24 24.01
N GLN A 153 6.70 21.24 24.48
CA GLN A 153 6.25 22.40 23.69
C GLN A 153 7.39 23.26 23.10
N SER A 154 8.65 23.03 23.51
CA SER A 154 9.83 23.73 22.98
C SER A 154 10.56 22.96 21.86
N ASN A 155 10.35 21.64 21.74
CA ASN A 155 11.18 20.77 20.91
C ASN A 155 10.38 20.17 19.74
N HIS A 156 10.15 20.99 18.70
CA HIS A 156 9.48 20.57 17.47
C HIS A 156 10.43 20.03 16.38
N ILE A 157 11.68 19.70 16.75
CA ILE A 157 12.69 19.24 15.78
C ILE A 157 12.32 17.84 15.26
N PHE A 158 11.86 16.94 16.13
CA PHE A 158 11.49 15.59 15.76
C PHE A 158 10.27 15.54 14.83
N SER A 159 9.28 16.42 15.03
CA SER A 159 8.14 16.53 14.13
C SER A 159 8.52 17.15 12.80
N LYS A 160 9.40 18.15 12.77
CA LYS A 160 9.96 18.67 11.52
C LYS A 160 10.71 17.61 10.72
N ILE A 161 11.51 16.77 11.38
CA ILE A 161 12.23 15.66 10.73
C ILE A 161 11.25 14.63 10.19
N LEU A 162 10.27 14.19 10.99
CA LEU A 162 9.25 13.24 10.55
C LEU A 162 8.46 13.78 9.35
N LEU A 163 8.04 15.03 9.41
CA LEU A 163 7.34 15.69 8.30
C LEU A 163 8.22 15.82 7.06
N TRP A 164 9.52 16.06 7.22
CA TRP A 164 10.48 16.06 6.11
C TRP A 164 10.61 14.67 5.48
N VAL A 165 10.70 13.61 6.29
CA VAL A 165 10.77 12.22 5.81
C VAL A 165 9.49 11.85 5.07
N ILE A 166 8.31 12.17 5.62
CA ILE A 166 7.02 11.93 4.97
C ILE A 166 6.91 12.76 3.68
N PHE A 167 7.33 14.03 3.69
CA PHE A 167 7.29 14.90 2.52
C PHE A 167 8.19 14.38 1.39
N VAL A 168 9.44 14.04 1.69
CA VAL A 168 10.37 13.47 0.71
C VAL A 168 9.88 12.11 0.22
N GLY A 169 9.40 11.25 1.12
CA GLY A 169 8.83 9.95 0.76
C GLY A 169 7.63 10.10 -0.18
N SER A 170 6.69 11.01 0.13
CA SER A 170 5.54 11.29 -0.71
C SER A 170 5.93 11.88 -2.07
N ALA A 171 6.96 12.75 -2.12
CA ALA A 171 7.48 13.30 -3.36
C ALA A 171 8.15 12.23 -4.23
N LEU A 172 8.90 11.31 -3.62
CA LEU A 172 9.52 10.18 -4.32
C LEU A 172 8.47 9.22 -4.88
N VAL A 173 7.43 8.90 -4.10
CA VAL A 173 6.30 8.08 -4.57
C VAL A 173 5.54 8.77 -5.70
N PHE A 174 5.34 10.09 -5.63
CA PHE A 174 4.69 10.86 -6.69
C PHE A 174 5.53 10.88 -7.97
N LEU A 175 6.85 11.06 -7.87
CA LEU A 175 7.77 11.01 -9.00
C LEU A 175 7.89 9.59 -9.61
N ALA A 176 7.92 8.56 -8.76
CA ALA A 176 7.90 7.17 -9.20
C ALA A 176 6.57 6.79 -9.85
N GLY A 177 5.45 7.28 -9.31
CA GLY A 177 4.10 7.09 -9.87
C GLY A 177 3.91 7.74 -11.23
N ILE A 178 4.45 8.96 -11.44
CA ILE A 178 4.48 9.60 -12.76
C ILE A 178 5.32 8.78 -13.75
N SER A 179 6.47 8.26 -13.30
CA SER A 179 7.36 7.46 -14.14
C SER A 179 6.74 6.11 -14.52
N CYS A 180 6.04 5.46 -13.59
CA CYS A 180 5.36 4.18 -13.83
C CYS A 180 4.13 4.35 -14.75
N HIS A 181 3.35 5.42 -14.57
CA HIS A 181 2.21 5.71 -15.46
C HIS A 181 2.65 6.02 -16.89
N SER A 182 3.82 6.65 -17.09
CA SER A 182 4.38 6.91 -18.42
C SER A 182 4.97 5.67 -19.12
N SER A 183 5.16 4.56 -18.40
CA SER A 183 5.73 3.32 -18.94
C SER A 183 4.66 2.30 -19.36
N PHE A 184 3.38 2.58 -19.08
CA PHE A 184 2.22 1.75 -19.43
C PHE A 184 1.28 2.42 -20.45
N MET A 185 1.72 3.53 -21.09
CA MET A 185 1.17 4.05 -22.36
C MET A 185 2.16 3.79 -23.48
#